data_AF-A0A2G5F7C4-F1
#
_entry.id   AF-A0A2G5F7C4-F1
#
_cell.length_a   1.000
_cell.length_b   1.000
_cell.length_c   1.000
_cell.angle_alpha   90.00
_cell.angle_beta   90.00
_cell.angle_gamma   90.00
#
_symmetry.space_group_name_H-M   'P 1'
#
loop_
_entity.id
_entity.type
_entity.pdbx_description
1 polymer ?
#
loop_
_entity_poly.entity_id
_entity_poly.type
_entity_poly.pdbx_seq_one_letter_code
_entity_poly.pdbx_strand_id
1 'polypeptide(L)'
;MEETKREKTITLSQLWYSGKKIFKNHQKFNETVDDVLCLLECSRKSLKILASEKGLVCGKIQFKDGKKWVDCEVGHIIPGDINRVSNIICEDALFILLVEKEASYHRIIDDMFHEDFPCIIITGKGQSDVATRRFLKKIVDENKIPVYCLVDCDPYGIEIYNVYTCGSKGMSYDNLNLAVPGIKLLGVMPEDLTT
;
A
#
# COMPACT_ATOMS: atom_id res chain seq x y z
N MET A 1 7.18 -1.18 42.20
CA MET A 1 7.88 -0.60 41.04
C MET A 1 7.83 -1.63 39.94
N GLU A 2 6.71 -1.66 39.21
CA GLU A 2 6.49 -2.55 38.07
C GLU A 2 7.17 -1.95 36.84
N GLU A 3 8.23 -2.60 36.35
CA GLU A 3 8.80 -2.29 35.04
C GLU A 3 7.79 -2.68 33.96
N THR A 4 7.20 -1.66 33.34
CA THR A 4 6.37 -1.77 32.15
C THR A 4 7.18 -2.46 31.04
N LYS A 5 6.88 -3.74 30.79
CA LYS A 5 7.34 -4.49 29.62
C LYS A 5 6.94 -3.69 28.37
N ARG A 6 7.89 -2.94 27.80
CA ARG A 6 7.72 -2.29 26.49
C ARG A 6 7.48 -3.40 25.46
N GLU A 7 6.25 -3.56 25.02
CA GLU A 7 5.89 -4.48 23.94
C GLU A 7 6.60 -4.01 22.66
N LYS A 8 7.67 -4.71 22.26
CA LYS A 8 8.44 -4.39 21.07
C LYS A 8 7.70 -4.90 19.84
N THR A 9 7.23 -3.99 19.01
CA THR A 9 6.79 -4.26 17.64
C THR A 9 8.03 -4.51 16.77
N ILE A 10 8.05 -5.61 16.02
CA ILE A 10 9.21 -6.02 15.20
C ILE A 10 8.77 -6.07 13.75
N THR A 11 9.52 -5.45 12.82
CA THR A 11 9.18 -5.56 11.39
C THR A 11 9.70 -6.88 10.81
N LEU A 12 9.10 -7.36 9.71
CA LEU A 12 9.58 -8.55 8.98
C LEU A 12 11.06 -8.42 8.59
N SER A 13 11.48 -7.21 8.21
CA SER A 13 12.89 -6.90 7.91
C SER A 13 13.78 -7.06 9.14
N GLN A 14 13.35 -6.59 10.32
CA GLN A 14 14.11 -6.78 11.57
C GLN A 14 14.17 -8.25 11.98
N LEU A 15 13.08 -8.98 11.78
CA LEU A 15 12.99 -10.41 12.07
C LEU A 15 13.91 -11.21 11.14
N TRP A 16 14.02 -10.81 9.87
CA TRP A 16 15.03 -11.31 8.95
C TRP A 16 16.46 -11.02 9.43
N TYR A 17 16.77 -9.79 9.83
CA TYR A 17 18.12 -9.47 10.33
C TYR A 17 18.48 -10.26 11.59
N SER A 18 17.50 -10.56 12.46
CA SER A 18 17.68 -11.44 13.61
C SER A 18 17.89 -12.91 13.21
N GLY A 19 17.15 -13.38 12.19
CA GLY A 19 17.21 -14.74 11.65
C GLY A 19 18.25 -14.97 10.56
N LYS A 20 19.12 -13.99 10.26
CA LYS A 20 20.07 -14.01 9.13
C LYS A 20 21.07 -15.18 9.18
N LYS A 21 21.28 -15.77 10.37
CA LYS A 21 22.11 -16.98 10.55
C LYS A 21 21.39 -18.28 10.17
N ILE A 22 20.07 -18.28 10.13
CA ILE A 22 19.21 -19.47 9.95
C ILE A 22 18.67 -19.52 8.50
N PHE A 23 18.32 -18.37 7.93
CA PHE A 23 17.73 -18.30 6.59
C PHE A 23 18.70 -17.68 5.57
N LYS A 24 18.95 -18.40 4.46
CA LYS A 24 19.84 -17.95 3.37
C LYS A 24 19.15 -17.04 2.35
N ASN A 25 17.81 -17.09 2.25
CA ASN A 25 17.02 -16.32 1.28
C ASN A 25 15.82 -15.64 1.96
N HIS A 26 15.64 -14.33 1.70
CA HIS A 26 14.50 -13.52 2.16
C HIS A 26 13.16 -14.10 1.73
N GLN A 27 13.08 -14.64 0.51
CA GLN A 27 11.85 -15.21 -0.03
C GLN A 27 11.43 -16.44 0.78
N LYS A 28 12.37 -17.37 1.03
CA LYS A 28 12.13 -18.59 1.81
C LYS A 28 11.77 -18.29 3.26
N PHE A 29 12.30 -17.20 3.81
CA PHE A 29 11.92 -16.72 5.14
C PHE A 29 10.47 -16.20 5.15
N ASN A 30 10.08 -15.38 4.18
CA ASN A 30 8.69 -14.91 4.08
C ASN A 30 7.72 -16.08 3.90
N GLU A 31 8.04 -17.05 3.04
CA GLU A 31 7.25 -18.27 2.85
C GLU A 31 7.09 -19.07 4.15
N THR A 32 8.19 -19.29 4.88
CA THR A 32 8.13 -20.01 6.17
C THR A 32 7.29 -19.26 7.21
N VAL A 33 7.38 -17.93 7.23
CA VAL A 33 6.56 -17.11 8.12
C VAL A 33 5.09 -17.21 7.75
N ASP A 34 4.76 -17.20 6.46
CA ASP A 34 3.39 -17.40 5.98
C ASP A 34 2.85 -18.80 6.28
N ASP A 35 3.67 -19.84 6.13
CA ASP A 35 3.30 -21.22 6.49
C ASP A 35 3.00 -21.34 7.99
N VAL A 36 3.84 -20.73 8.84
CA VAL A 36 3.60 -20.71 10.30
C VAL A 36 2.34 -19.94 10.65
N LEU A 37 2.07 -18.82 9.98
CA LEU A 37 0.84 -18.05 10.18
C LEU A 37 -0.41 -18.84 9.75
N CYS A 38 -0.30 -19.58 8.64
CA CYS A 38 -1.35 -20.45 8.16
C CYS A 38 -1.63 -21.60 9.15
N LEU A 39 -0.58 -22.24 9.69
CA LEU A 39 -0.70 -23.28 10.72
C LEU A 39 -1.31 -22.77 12.04
N LEU A 40 -1.07 -21.51 12.37
CA LEU A 40 -1.59 -20.88 13.59
C LEU A 40 -2.96 -20.22 13.41
N GLU A 41 -3.57 -20.31 12.22
CA GLU A 41 -4.83 -19.66 11.83
C GLU A 41 -4.88 -18.17 12.22
N CYS A 42 -3.73 -17.49 12.22
CA CYS A 42 -3.62 -16.11 12.69
C CYS A 42 -3.06 -15.20 11.61
N SER A 43 -3.57 -13.96 11.56
CA SER A 43 -3.06 -12.96 10.63
C SER A 43 -1.70 -12.41 11.10
N ARG A 44 -0.90 -11.88 10.17
CA ARG A 44 0.38 -11.18 10.47
C ARG A 44 0.23 -10.09 11.55
N LYS A 45 -0.96 -9.51 11.71
CA LYS A 45 -1.28 -8.51 12.75
C LYS A 45 -1.21 -9.09 14.16
N SER A 46 -1.60 -10.35 14.35
CA SER A 46 -1.60 -11.03 15.66
C SER A 46 -0.18 -11.21 16.21
N LEU A 47 0.82 -11.29 15.32
CA LEU A 47 2.23 -11.36 15.68
C LEU A 47 2.91 -9.98 15.83
N LYS A 48 2.15 -8.87 15.74
CA LYS A 48 2.67 -7.49 15.78
C LYS A 48 3.81 -7.26 14.76
N ILE A 49 3.79 -7.97 13.64
CA ILE A 49 4.78 -7.78 12.60
C ILE A 49 4.33 -6.64 11.68
N LEU A 50 4.92 -5.45 11.84
CA LEU A 50 4.61 -4.31 10.98
C LEU A 50 5.31 -4.47 9.61
N ALA A 51 4.58 -4.10 8.56
CA ALA A 51 5.14 -3.92 7.24
C ALA A 51 6.12 -2.73 7.25
N SER A 52 7.15 -2.78 6.42
CA SER A 52 8.03 -1.63 6.21
C SER A 52 7.23 -0.51 5.54
N GLU A 53 7.24 0.67 6.12
CA GLU A 53 6.59 1.87 5.56
C GLU A 53 7.31 2.28 4.28
N LYS A 54 6.60 2.19 3.15
CA LYS A 54 7.15 2.52 1.83
C LYS A 54 6.23 3.38 0.99
N GLY A 55 4.92 3.28 1.17
CA GLY A 55 3.97 4.04 0.37
C GLY A 55 4.01 5.54 0.59
N LEU A 56 3.71 6.29 -0.46
CA LEU A 56 3.53 7.74 -0.43
C LEU A 56 2.13 8.08 -0.94
N VAL A 57 1.55 9.15 -0.39
CA VAL A 57 0.26 9.72 -0.81
C VAL A 57 0.41 11.24 -0.97
N CYS A 58 -0.15 11.79 -2.04
CA CYS A 58 -0.20 13.22 -2.31
C CYS A 58 -1.57 13.63 -2.87
N GLY A 59 -1.96 14.90 -2.70
CA GLY A 59 -3.14 15.49 -3.34
C GLY A 59 -4.25 15.82 -2.36
N LYS A 60 -5.49 15.91 -2.86
CA LYS A 60 -6.67 16.37 -2.11
C LYS A 60 -7.20 15.31 -1.14
N ILE A 61 -6.41 15.00 -0.11
CA ILE A 61 -6.75 14.08 0.97
C ILE A 61 -6.18 14.56 2.29
N GLN A 62 -7.03 14.56 3.30
CA GLN A 62 -6.66 14.81 4.69
C GLN A 62 -7.11 13.64 5.54
N PHE A 63 -6.30 13.24 6.51
CA PHE A 63 -6.69 12.20 7.45
C PHE A 63 -6.11 12.46 8.83
N LYS A 64 -6.68 11.80 9.83
CA LYS A 64 -6.19 11.86 11.20
C LYS A 64 -5.33 10.64 11.51
N ASP A 65 -4.04 10.87 11.75
CA ASP A 65 -3.15 9.85 12.31
C ASP A 65 -3.17 9.95 13.84
N GLY A 66 -3.99 9.09 14.46
CA GLY A 66 -4.23 9.08 15.89
C GLY A 66 -4.90 10.37 16.39
N LYS A 67 -4.10 11.35 16.81
CA LYS A 67 -4.58 12.66 17.30
C LYS A 67 -4.22 13.84 16.39
N LYS A 68 -3.33 13.64 15.43
CA LYS A 68 -2.82 14.71 14.56
C LYS A 68 -3.53 14.67 13.21
N TRP A 69 -3.95 15.84 12.73
CA TRP A 69 -4.40 15.99 11.34
C TRP A 69 -3.19 16.06 10.42
N VAL A 70 -3.26 15.29 9.33
CA VAL A 70 -2.25 15.21 8.30
C VAL A 70 -2.88 15.69 7.00
N ASP A 71 -2.28 16.74 6.44
CA ASP A 71 -2.59 17.21 5.11
C ASP A 71 -1.56 16.64 4.13
N CYS A 72 -2.03 16.14 2.98
CA CYS A 72 -1.21 15.41 2.02
C CYS A 72 -0.90 16.22 0.75
N GLU A 73 -1.15 17.53 0.71
CA GLU A 73 -0.83 18.35 -0.48
C GLU A 73 0.66 18.29 -0.88
N VAL A 74 1.59 18.17 0.07
CA VAL A 74 3.05 18.15 -0.20
C VAL A 74 3.63 16.73 -0.25
N GLY A 75 2.78 15.71 -0.32
CA GLY A 75 3.19 14.32 -0.24
C GLY A 75 3.51 13.88 1.19
N HIS A 76 2.96 12.73 1.60
CA HIS A 76 3.12 12.17 2.95
C HIS A 76 3.38 10.67 2.88
N ILE A 77 4.14 10.14 3.84
CA ILE A 77 4.38 8.70 3.96
C ILE A 77 3.12 8.03 4.54
N ILE A 78 2.68 6.93 3.93
CA ILE A 78 1.54 6.18 4.43
C ILE A 78 1.94 5.48 5.74
N PRO A 79 1.23 5.70 6.86
CA PRO A 79 1.55 5.07 8.14
C PRO A 79 1.51 3.53 8.03
N GLY A 80 2.45 2.84 8.64
CA GLY A 80 2.48 1.36 8.61
C GLY A 80 1.32 0.72 9.37
N ASP A 81 0.77 1.42 10.36
CA ASP A 81 -0.40 1.01 11.15
C ASP A 81 -1.66 1.76 10.71
N ILE A 82 -2.32 1.24 9.68
CA ILE A 82 -3.54 1.81 9.09
C ILE A 82 -4.71 1.90 10.08
N ASN A 83 -4.68 1.20 11.22
CA ASN A 83 -5.73 1.35 12.23
C ASN A 83 -5.68 2.70 12.94
N ARG A 84 -4.53 3.39 12.92
CA ARG A 84 -4.38 4.74 13.48
C ARG A 84 -4.96 5.82 12.58
N VAL A 85 -5.02 5.54 11.28
CA VAL A 85 -5.64 6.41 10.28
C VAL A 85 -7.15 6.38 10.50
N SER A 86 -7.73 7.52 10.79
CA SER A 86 -9.16 7.73 11.00
C SER A 86 -9.60 9.04 10.36
N ASN A 87 -10.91 9.20 10.15
CA ASN A 87 -11.49 10.43 9.60
C ASN A 87 -10.80 10.85 8.29
N ILE A 88 -10.89 10.01 7.26
CA ILE A 88 -10.38 10.35 5.94
C ILE A 88 -11.35 11.32 5.29
N ILE A 89 -10.85 12.46 4.87
CA ILE A 89 -11.57 13.51 4.18
C ILE A 89 -10.94 13.67 2.80
N CYS A 90 -11.74 13.46 1.77
CA CYS A 90 -11.35 13.61 0.37
C CYS A 90 -12.25 14.69 -0.26
N GLU A 91 -12.04 15.94 0.13
CA GLU A 91 -12.80 17.06 -0.44
C GLU A 91 -12.38 17.27 -1.91
N ASP A 92 -13.37 17.18 -2.81
CA ASP A 92 -13.26 17.42 -4.26
C ASP A 92 -12.37 16.47 -5.08
N ALA A 93 -11.83 15.40 -4.50
CA ALA A 93 -11.07 14.41 -5.25
C ALA A 93 -11.95 13.59 -6.22
N LEU A 94 -11.74 13.76 -7.53
CA LEU A 94 -12.49 13.09 -8.58
C LEU A 94 -12.06 11.64 -8.80
N PHE A 95 -10.77 11.36 -8.62
CA PHE A 95 -10.21 10.03 -8.79
C PHE A 95 -8.93 9.84 -7.99
N ILE A 96 -8.53 8.58 -7.83
CA ILE A 96 -7.24 8.19 -7.26
C ILE A 96 -6.34 7.69 -8.38
N LEU A 97 -5.14 8.26 -8.51
CA LEU A 97 -4.09 7.82 -9.42
C LEU A 97 -3.06 7.00 -8.66
N LEU A 98 -3.06 5.69 -8.90
CA LEU A 98 -2.11 4.75 -8.33
C LEU A 98 -0.92 4.57 -9.28
N VAL A 99 0.25 5.05 -8.88
CA VAL A 99 1.47 5.05 -9.71
C VAL A 99 2.46 4.01 -9.20
N GLU A 100 2.91 3.12 -10.08
CA GLU A 100 3.92 2.11 -9.72
C GLU A 100 5.25 2.75 -9.30
N LYS A 101 5.87 3.51 -10.21
CA LYS A 101 7.23 4.01 -10.05
C LYS A 101 7.28 5.28 -9.22
N GLU A 102 8.16 5.29 -8.22
CA GLU A 102 8.42 6.47 -7.40
C GLU A 102 8.90 7.67 -8.24
N ALA A 103 9.72 7.44 -9.27
CA ALA A 103 10.19 8.51 -10.15
C ALA A 103 9.04 9.18 -10.92
N SER A 104 8.08 8.39 -11.42
CA SER A 104 6.89 8.90 -12.09
C SER A 104 5.98 9.66 -11.12
N TYR A 105 5.85 9.15 -9.88
CA TYR A 105 5.11 9.82 -8.82
C TYR A 105 5.66 11.22 -8.52
N HIS A 106 6.98 11.34 -8.27
CA HIS A 106 7.59 12.63 -7.98
C HIS A 106 7.44 13.60 -9.16
N ARG A 107 7.60 13.11 -10.40
CA ARG A 107 7.38 13.94 -11.59
C ARG A 107 5.97 14.50 -11.69
N ILE A 108 4.94 13.68 -11.44
CA ILE A 108 3.53 14.12 -11.48
C ILE A 108 3.25 15.16 -10.39
N ILE A 109 3.90 15.05 -9.23
CA ILE A 109 3.78 16.03 -8.14
C ILE A 109 4.50 17.33 -8.49
N ASP A 110 5.70 17.26 -9.06
CA ASP A 110 6.46 18.43 -9.50
C ASP A 110 5.69 19.21 -10.57
N ASP A 111 4.95 18.51 -11.42
CA ASP A 111 4.04 19.10 -12.42
C ASP A 111 2.73 19.64 -11.81
N MET A 112 2.54 19.55 -10.48
CA MET A 112 1.34 19.99 -9.74
C MET A 112 0.02 19.43 -10.30
N PHE A 113 0.05 18.20 -10.81
CA PHE A 113 -1.11 17.59 -11.49
C PHE A 113 -2.40 17.54 -10.64
N HIS A 114 -2.26 17.48 -9.31
CA HIS A 114 -3.39 17.46 -8.37
C HIS A 114 -4.10 18.83 -8.24
N GLU A 115 -3.47 19.92 -8.67
CA GLU A 115 -4.07 21.26 -8.74
C GLU A 115 -4.86 21.44 -10.04
N ASP A 116 -4.33 20.95 -11.17
CA ASP A 116 -5.02 20.99 -12.46
C ASP A 116 -6.22 20.02 -12.49
N PHE A 117 -6.04 18.82 -11.94
CA PHE A 117 -7.06 17.80 -11.83
C PHE A 117 -7.20 17.38 -10.37
N PRO A 118 -8.32 17.72 -9.70
CA PRO A 118 -8.56 17.34 -8.31
C PRO A 118 -8.48 15.82 -8.13
N CYS A 119 -7.35 15.33 -7.62
CA CYS A 119 -7.08 13.91 -7.50
C CYS A 119 -6.19 13.59 -6.31
N ILE A 120 -6.13 12.29 -5.99
CA ILE A 120 -5.25 11.73 -4.97
C ILE A 120 -4.25 10.83 -5.67
N ILE A 121 -2.97 11.08 -5.49
CA ILE A 121 -1.90 10.31 -6.11
C ILE A 121 -1.27 9.41 -5.03
N ILE A 122 -1.19 8.11 -5.29
CA ILE A 122 -0.62 7.12 -4.36
C ILE A 122 0.46 6.33 -5.08
N THR A 123 1.57 6.04 -4.42
CA THR A 123 2.57 5.08 -4.94
C THR A 123 2.97 4.06 -3.88
N GLY A 124 3.16 2.81 -4.32
CA GLY A 124 3.72 1.72 -3.53
C GLY A 124 5.23 1.53 -3.69
N LYS A 125 5.91 2.36 -4.49
CA LYS A 125 7.33 2.22 -4.87
C LYS A 125 7.66 0.86 -5.50
N GLY A 126 6.91 0.47 -6.52
CA GLY A 126 6.97 -0.86 -7.15
C GLY A 126 6.01 -1.86 -6.51
N GLN A 127 6.52 -3.00 -6.01
CA GLN A 127 5.68 -3.99 -5.34
C GLN A 127 5.16 -3.42 -4.02
N SER A 128 3.86 -3.10 -4.02
CA SER A 128 3.19 -2.42 -2.94
C SER A 128 3.23 -3.19 -1.63
N ASP A 129 3.43 -2.46 -0.54
CA ASP A 129 3.31 -3.00 0.81
C ASP A 129 1.84 -3.14 1.24
N VAL A 130 1.64 -3.96 2.28
CA VAL A 130 0.32 -4.24 2.83
C VAL A 130 -0.36 -2.99 3.38
N ALA A 131 0.40 -2.04 3.95
CA ALA A 131 -0.18 -0.83 4.53
C ALA A 131 -0.74 0.07 3.43
N THR A 132 0.01 0.30 2.34
CA THR A 132 -0.47 1.05 1.17
C THR A 132 -1.72 0.44 0.56
N ARG A 133 -1.79 -0.89 0.42
CA ARG A 133 -2.99 -1.56 -0.11
C ARG A 133 -4.21 -1.39 0.80
N ARG A 134 -4.03 -1.52 2.13
CA ARG A 134 -5.10 -1.26 3.11
C ARG A 134 -5.55 0.19 3.11
N PHE A 135 -4.61 1.13 2.98
CA PHE A 135 -4.89 2.54 2.92
C PHE A 135 -5.76 2.86 1.69
N LEU A 136 -5.36 2.40 0.52
CA LEU A 136 -6.14 2.55 -0.72
C LEU A 136 -7.53 1.95 -0.58
N LYS A 137 -7.63 0.71 -0.07
CA LYS A 137 -8.91 0.02 0.16
C LYS A 137 -9.82 0.82 1.07
N LYS A 138 -9.28 1.38 2.16
CA LYS A 138 -10.02 2.21 3.12
C LYS A 138 -10.57 3.49 2.48
N ILE A 139 -9.75 4.21 1.70
CA ILE A 139 -10.20 5.42 1.00
C ILE A 139 -11.35 5.08 0.04
N VAL A 140 -11.20 4.01 -0.75
CA VAL A 140 -12.20 3.58 -1.72
C VAL A 140 -13.48 3.12 -1.02
N ASP A 141 -13.38 2.40 0.09
CA ASP A 141 -14.54 1.91 0.80
C ASP A 141 -15.34 3.05 1.46
N GLU A 142 -14.67 4.06 2.01
CA GLU A 142 -15.28 5.21 2.68
C GLU A 142 -15.81 6.27 1.69
N ASN A 143 -15.07 6.57 0.63
CA ASN A 143 -15.38 7.71 -0.27
C ASN A 143 -15.90 7.28 -1.66
N LYS A 144 -15.81 6.00 -2.02
CA LYS A 144 -16.27 5.45 -3.32
C LYS A 144 -15.67 6.14 -4.56
N ILE A 145 -14.47 6.69 -4.41
CA ILE A 145 -13.75 7.38 -5.49
C ILE A 145 -13.17 6.33 -6.45
N PRO A 146 -13.28 6.52 -7.79
CA PRO A 146 -12.70 5.61 -8.77
C PRO A 146 -11.16 5.63 -8.70
N VAL A 147 -10.55 4.45 -8.91
CA VAL A 147 -9.10 4.29 -8.90
C VAL A 147 -8.60 3.95 -10.28
N TYR A 148 -7.55 4.64 -10.70
CA TYR A 148 -6.83 4.41 -11.94
C TYR A 148 -5.38 4.03 -11.63
N CYS A 149 -4.86 2.97 -12.25
CA CYS A 149 -3.52 2.47 -11.97
C CYS A 149 -2.62 2.67 -13.18
N LEU A 150 -1.55 3.43 -13.02
CA LEU A 150 -0.52 3.69 -14.02
C LEU A 150 0.70 2.80 -13.75
N VAL A 151 0.94 1.84 -14.65
CA VAL A 151 2.04 0.86 -14.59
C VAL A 151 2.77 0.81 -15.94
N ASP A 152 3.98 0.27 -15.94
CA ASP A 152 4.68 -0.02 -17.20
C ASP A 152 3.96 -1.10 -18.02
N CYS A 153 4.06 -1.03 -19.34
CA CYS A 153 3.54 -2.04 -20.26
C CYS A 153 4.46 -3.26 -20.34
N ASP A 154 4.67 -3.93 -19.21
CA ASP A 154 5.42 -5.17 -19.12
C ASP A 154 4.70 -6.20 -18.21
N PRO A 155 5.11 -7.48 -18.23
CA PRO A 155 4.48 -8.51 -17.40
C PRO A 155 4.52 -8.19 -15.89
N TYR A 156 5.50 -7.41 -15.43
CA TYR A 156 5.67 -7.04 -14.03
C TYR A 156 4.70 -5.94 -13.61
N GLY A 157 4.46 -4.94 -14.46
CA GLY A 157 3.42 -3.92 -14.28
C GLY A 157 2.02 -4.56 -14.18
N ILE A 158 1.74 -5.55 -15.03
CA ILE A 158 0.48 -6.32 -14.96
C ILE A 158 0.40 -7.13 -13.65
N GLU A 159 1.49 -7.72 -13.19
CA GLU A 159 1.52 -8.43 -11.90
C GLU A 159 1.20 -7.48 -10.74
N ILE A 160 1.77 -6.28 -10.73
CA ILE A 160 1.48 -5.25 -9.72
C ILE A 160 0.00 -4.87 -9.76
N TYR A 161 -0.55 -4.58 -10.94
CA TYR A 161 -1.97 -4.29 -11.11
C TYR A 161 -2.84 -5.42 -10.55
N ASN A 162 -2.53 -6.69 -10.85
CA ASN A 162 -3.26 -7.85 -10.34
C ASN A 162 -3.19 -7.99 -8.81
N VAL A 163 -2.06 -7.62 -8.19
CA VAL A 163 -1.93 -7.62 -6.73
C VAL A 163 -2.88 -6.61 -6.10
N TYR A 164 -3.08 -5.45 -6.72
CA TYR A 164 -4.03 -4.46 -6.23
C TYR A 164 -5.50 -4.85 -6.48
N THR A 165 -5.82 -5.46 -7.62
CA THR A 165 -7.21 -5.81 -7.99
C THR A 165 -7.71 -7.12 -7.40
N CYS A 166 -6.90 -8.17 -7.47
CA CYS A 166 -7.27 -9.55 -7.10
C CYS A 166 -6.60 -10.02 -5.81
N GLY A 167 -5.53 -9.35 -5.39
CA GLY A 167 -4.74 -9.74 -4.24
C GLY A 167 -3.56 -10.65 -4.56
N SER A 168 -2.76 -10.98 -3.54
CA SER A 168 -1.57 -11.81 -3.71
C SER A 168 -1.84 -13.25 -3.28
N LYS A 169 -1.22 -14.22 -3.96
CA LYS A 169 -1.39 -15.66 -3.64
C LYS A 169 -0.97 -15.99 -2.20
N GLY A 170 0.09 -15.36 -1.70
CA GLY A 170 0.59 -15.54 -0.33
C GLY A 170 -0.21 -14.86 0.77
N MET A 171 -1.22 -14.03 0.44
CA MET A 171 -2.09 -13.36 1.42
C MET A 171 -3.56 -13.65 1.17
N SER A 172 -3.88 -14.85 0.67
CA SER A 172 -5.25 -15.28 0.35
C SER A 172 -6.28 -14.96 1.45
N TYR A 173 -5.89 -15.14 2.72
CA TYR A 173 -6.75 -14.86 3.88
C TYR A 173 -7.06 -13.37 4.10
N ASP A 174 -6.12 -12.48 3.79
CA ASP A 174 -6.26 -11.03 3.94
C ASP A 174 -6.72 -10.34 2.64
N ASN A 175 -6.80 -11.05 1.52
CA ASN A 175 -7.11 -10.46 0.21
C ASN A 175 -8.44 -9.71 0.17
N LEU A 176 -9.47 -10.19 0.88
CA LEU A 176 -10.76 -9.48 0.99
C LEU A 176 -10.60 -8.06 1.57
N ASN A 177 -9.62 -7.87 2.45
CA ASN A 177 -9.33 -6.60 3.12
C ASN A 177 -8.23 -5.79 2.40
N LEU A 178 -7.69 -6.28 1.29
CA LEU A 178 -6.53 -5.71 0.59
C LEU A 178 -6.75 -5.47 -0.91
N ALA A 179 -7.73 -6.13 -1.51
CA ALA A 179 -8.01 -6.07 -2.93
C ALA A 179 -9.08 -5.02 -3.24
N VAL A 180 -8.86 -4.24 -4.30
CA VAL A 180 -9.80 -3.26 -4.82
C VAL A 180 -10.13 -3.66 -6.27
N PRO A 181 -11.16 -4.48 -6.50
CA PRO A 181 -11.43 -5.03 -7.83
C PRO A 181 -11.89 -3.98 -8.87
N GLY A 182 -12.28 -2.77 -8.42
CA GLY A 182 -12.75 -1.68 -9.29
C GLY A 182 -11.64 -0.79 -9.86
N ILE A 183 -10.36 -1.13 -9.69
CA ILE A 183 -9.26 -0.35 -10.26
C ILE A 183 -9.26 -0.50 -11.78
N LYS A 184 -9.12 0.61 -12.49
CA LYS A 184 -8.96 0.65 -13.95
C LYS A 184 -7.49 0.81 -14.30
N LEU A 185 -6.97 -0.04 -15.18
CA LEU A 185 -5.62 0.08 -15.69
C LEU A 185 -5.53 1.26 -16.67
N LEU A 186 -4.58 2.17 -16.42
CA LEU A 186 -4.14 3.21 -17.33
C LEU A 186 -2.73 2.87 -17.83
N GLY A 187 -2.55 2.89 -19.14
CA GLY A 187 -1.29 2.54 -19.78
C GLY A 187 -1.55 2.22 -21.24
N VAL A 188 -0.47 1.96 -21.98
CA VAL A 188 -0.58 1.50 -23.37
C VAL A 188 -1.11 0.08 -23.34
N MET A 189 -2.40 -0.10 -23.64
CA MET A 189 -2.94 -1.42 -23.86
C MET A 189 -2.47 -1.90 -25.24
N PRO A 190 -2.31 -3.22 -25.46
CA PRO A 190 -2.05 -3.75 -26.80
C PRO A 190 -3.07 -3.26 -27.84
N GLU A 191 -4.30 -2.97 -27.39
CA GLU A 191 -5.39 -2.37 -28.18
C GLU A 191 -5.11 -0.93 -28.63
N ASP A 192 -4.34 -0.15 -27.85
CA ASP A 192 -3.96 1.23 -28.20
C ASP A 192 -2.86 1.29 -29.28
N LEU A 193 -2.16 0.16 -29.52
CA LEU A 193 -1.07 0.06 -30.49
C LEU A 193 -1.54 -0.39 -31.88
N THR A 194 -2.73 -0.95 -31.99
CA THR A 194 -3.31 -1.36 -33.27
C THR A 194 -4.10 -0.20 -33.88
N THR A 195 -3.41 0.65 -34.63
CA THR A 195 -4.02 1.54 -35.64
C THR A 195 -3.91 0.92 -37.02
#